data_AF-A0A919BVH6-F1
#
_entry.id   AF-A0A919BVH6-F1
#
_cell.length_a   1.000
_cell.length_b   1.000
_cell.length_c   1.000
_cell.angle_alpha   90.00
_cell.angle_beta   90.00
_cell.angle_gamma   90.00
#
_symmetry.space_group_name_H-M   'P 1'
#
loop_
_entity.id
_entity.type
_entity.pdbx_description
1 polymer ?
#
loop_
_entity_poly.entity_id
_entity_poly.type
_entity_poly.pdbx_seq_one_letter_code
_entity_poly.pdbx_strand_id
1 'polypeptide(L)'
;MHHRDPHEGPLYPARPARRPPHRRLRHALGADVSYDISLYLQVDTGDPEPIDYCAAEIGNYTTNVAGMWHDALGHRLADLHGRRAGDCSDALTRAVHDMQQRPDHYQAMNPRNGWGDYEGALDYLARLRIACLAHPAAEIHISH
;
A
#
# COMPACT_ATOMS: atom_id res chain seq x y z
N MET A 1 62.23 -37.38 -3.91
CA MET A 1 60.87 -37.97 -3.99
C MET A 1 59.92 -36.99 -3.33
N HIS A 2 59.00 -36.44 -4.11
CA HIS A 2 57.95 -35.53 -3.66
C HIS A 2 57.01 -36.20 -2.68
N HIS A 3 56.61 -35.50 -1.62
CA HIS A 3 55.23 -35.61 -1.16
C HIS A 3 54.71 -34.25 -0.70
N ARG A 4 53.60 -33.86 -1.32
CA ARG A 4 52.85 -32.62 -1.15
C ARG A 4 52.09 -32.60 0.17
N ASP A 5 51.92 -31.39 0.70
CA ASP A 5 50.80 -30.99 1.58
C ASP A 5 49.42 -31.39 1.02
N PRO A 6 48.40 -31.47 1.89
CA PRO A 6 47.37 -30.45 1.75
C PRO A 6 46.76 -29.93 3.07
N HIS A 7 46.76 -28.60 3.19
CA HIS A 7 45.62 -27.74 3.52
C HIS A 7 44.79 -28.04 4.78
N GLU A 8 45.15 -27.38 5.89
CA GLU A 8 44.19 -26.97 6.92
C GLU A 8 43.42 -25.72 6.43
N GLY A 9 42.13 -25.88 6.16
CA GLY A 9 41.22 -24.76 5.87
C GLY A 9 40.68 -24.10 7.16
N PRO A 10 40.30 -22.81 7.12
CA PRO A 10 39.80 -22.12 8.32
C PRO A 10 38.39 -22.57 8.72
N LEU A 11 38.22 -22.80 10.02
CA LEU A 11 36.96 -23.05 10.71
C LEU A 11 36.03 -21.82 10.64
N TYR A 12 34.97 -21.90 9.82
CA TYR A 12 33.85 -20.97 9.89
C TYR A 12 32.94 -21.33 11.08
N PRO A 13 32.44 -20.37 11.88
CA PRO A 13 31.38 -20.66 12.83
C PRO A 13 30.05 -20.93 12.11
N ALA A 14 29.31 -21.91 12.62
CA ALA A 14 28.00 -22.30 12.12
C ALA A 14 26.98 -21.15 12.17
N ARG A 15 26.20 -21.00 11.09
CA ARG A 15 25.04 -20.09 11.04
C ARG A 15 24.01 -20.51 12.11
N PRO A 16 23.41 -19.58 12.87
CA PRO A 16 22.37 -19.94 13.83
C PRO A 16 21.12 -20.50 13.13
N ALA A 17 20.54 -21.52 13.75
CA ALA A 17 19.38 -22.25 13.26
C ALA A 17 18.17 -21.33 13.02
N ARG A 18 17.48 -21.56 11.89
CA ARG A 18 16.19 -20.94 11.58
C ARG A 18 15.20 -21.27 12.69
N ARG A 19 14.64 -20.24 13.33
CA ARG A 19 13.54 -20.39 14.29
C ARG A 19 12.35 -21.08 13.57
N PRO A 20 11.69 -22.06 14.20
CA PRO A 20 10.53 -22.69 13.60
C PRO A 20 9.39 -21.67 13.49
N PRO A 21 8.57 -21.73 12.42
CA PRO A 21 7.43 -20.83 12.29
C PRO A 21 6.46 -21.08 13.45
N HIS A 22 6.09 -20.01 14.15
CA HIS A 22 5.06 -20.05 15.17
C HIS A 22 3.78 -20.64 14.59
N ARG A 23 3.36 -21.76 15.19
CA ARG A 23 2.11 -22.47 14.94
C ARG A 23 0.95 -21.49 15.15
N ARG A 24 0.38 -20.95 14.07
CA ARG A 24 -0.81 -20.09 14.14
C ARG A 24 -2.00 -20.92 14.61
N LEU A 25 -2.49 -20.59 15.81
CA LEU A 25 -3.82 -20.95 16.28
C LEU A 25 -4.85 -20.43 15.26
N ARG A 26 -5.64 -21.35 14.69
CA ARG A 26 -6.82 -21.00 13.91
C ARG A 26 -7.91 -20.56 14.88
N HIS A 27 -8.22 -19.27 14.92
CA HIS A 27 -9.48 -18.76 15.44
C HIS A 27 -10.10 -17.86 14.36
N ALA A 28 -11.31 -18.22 13.95
CA ALA A 28 -12.16 -17.50 13.00
C ALA A 28 -12.62 -16.17 13.61
N LEU A 29 -12.72 -15.11 12.79
CA LEU A 29 -13.53 -13.88 12.91
C LEU A 29 -13.33 -13.07 11.60
N GLY A 30 -14.31 -12.25 11.19
CA GLY A 30 -14.41 -11.62 9.86
C GLY A 30 -13.12 -10.95 9.37
N ALA A 31 -12.85 -11.04 8.07
CA ALA A 31 -11.62 -10.49 7.51
C ALA A 31 -11.59 -8.97 7.67
N ASP A 32 -10.89 -8.51 8.71
CA ASP A 32 -10.40 -7.15 8.86
C ASP A 32 -9.40 -6.90 7.75
N VAL A 33 -9.90 -6.40 6.61
CA VAL A 33 -9.06 -5.95 5.49
C VAL A 33 -9.01 -4.43 5.53
N SER A 34 -7.82 -3.89 5.31
CA SER A 34 -7.57 -2.46 5.17
C SER A 34 -6.71 -2.25 3.94
N TYR A 35 -6.86 -1.10 3.29
CA TYR A 35 -5.96 -0.71 2.22
C TYR A 35 -4.73 -0.05 2.81
N ASP A 36 -3.56 -0.56 2.47
CA ASP A 36 -2.31 0.17 2.60
C ASP A 36 -1.91 0.71 1.23
N ILE A 37 -1.71 2.03 1.13
CA ILE A 37 -1.41 2.69 -0.14
C ILE A 37 -0.09 3.44 -0.04
N SER A 38 0.78 3.21 -1.02
CA SER A 38 2.07 3.87 -1.20
C SER A 38 2.30 4.21 -2.68
N LEU A 39 3.12 5.22 -2.95
CA LEU A 39 3.51 5.62 -4.30
C LEU A 39 5.01 5.38 -4.50
N TYR A 40 5.40 4.75 -5.61
CA TYR A 40 6.79 4.44 -5.93
C TYR A 40 7.25 5.08 -7.23
N LEU A 41 8.49 5.56 -7.26
CA LEU A 41 9.18 6.01 -8.44
C LEU A 41 10.34 5.07 -8.74
N GLN A 42 10.46 4.63 -9.99
CA GLN A 42 11.68 3.97 -10.45
C GLN A 42 12.72 5.04 -10.79
N VAL A 43 13.86 4.98 -10.10
CA VAL A 43 14.97 5.92 -10.28
C VAL A 43 16.15 5.17 -10.89
N ASP A 44 16.62 5.66 -12.04
CA ASP A 44 17.86 5.20 -12.66
C ASP A 44 19.05 5.82 -11.92
N THR A 45 19.84 4.97 -11.24
CA THR A 45 21.05 5.37 -10.51
C THR A 45 22.32 5.20 -11.33
N GLY A 46 22.22 4.68 -12.57
CA GLY A 46 23.35 4.19 -13.34
C GLY A 46 23.78 2.76 -12.98
N ASP A 47 23.09 2.11 -12.03
CA ASP A 47 23.27 0.69 -11.72
C ASP A 47 22.51 -0.21 -12.73
N PRO A 48 22.84 -1.52 -12.82
CA PRO A 48 22.17 -2.43 -13.75
C PRO A 48 20.65 -2.57 -13.53
N GLU A 49 20.17 -2.30 -12.33
CA GLU A 49 18.75 -2.33 -11.97
C GLU A 49 18.34 -0.98 -11.38
N PRO A 50 17.20 -0.40 -11.81
CA PRO A 50 16.67 0.80 -11.19
C PRO A 50 16.26 0.52 -9.75
N ILE A 51 16.31 1.55 -8.91
CA ILE A 51 15.83 1.45 -7.52
C ILE A 51 14.39 1.94 -7.42
N ASP A 52 13.59 1.26 -6.59
CA ASP A 52 12.26 1.72 -6.22
C ASP A 52 12.37 2.71 -5.05
N TYR A 53 12.05 3.97 -5.31
CA TYR A 53 11.98 5.03 -4.31
C TYR A 53 10.53 5.22 -3.87
N CYS A 54 10.23 4.99 -2.59
CA CYS A 54 8.92 5.31 -2.01
C CYS A 54 8.76 6.84 -1.95
N ALA A 55 7.95 7.39 -2.85
CA ALA A 55 7.71 8.82 -2.97
C ALA A 55 6.70 9.32 -1.92
N ALA A 56 5.72 8.49 -1.54
CA ALA A 56 4.75 8.83 -0.51
C ALA A 56 4.14 7.56 0.11
N GLU A 57 3.93 7.59 1.43
CA GLU A 57 3.18 6.59 2.18
C GLU A 57 1.87 7.21 2.67
N ILE A 58 0.74 6.75 2.13
CA ILE A 58 -0.59 7.22 2.53
C ILE A 58 -0.99 6.51 3.85
N GLY A 59 -0.51 5.29 4.02
CA GLY A 59 -0.75 4.47 5.20
C GLY A 59 -2.00 3.63 5.04
N ASN A 60 -2.54 3.20 6.17
CA ASN A 60 -3.59 2.19 6.21
C ASN A 60 -4.97 2.78 6.55
N TYR A 61 -6.01 2.35 5.83
CA TYR A 61 -7.40 2.64 6.21
C TYR A 61 -8.36 1.47 5.88
N THR A 62 -9.35 1.26 6.74
CA THR A 62 -10.25 0.09 6.69
C THR A 62 -11.05 -0.01 5.38
N THR A 63 -11.26 -1.23 4.86
CA THR A 63 -12.13 -1.44 3.70
C THR A 63 -13.62 -1.32 4.01
N ASN A 64 -14.01 -1.13 5.27
CA ASN A 64 -15.43 -0.93 5.64
C ASN A 64 -16.06 0.30 4.97
N VAL A 65 -15.24 1.31 4.65
CA VAL A 65 -15.67 2.51 3.92
C VAL A 65 -15.53 2.38 2.40
N ALA A 66 -15.14 1.21 1.87
CA ALA A 66 -14.85 1.05 0.44
C ALA A 66 -16.02 1.41 -0.49
N GLY A 67 -17.25 1.29 0.01
CA GLY A 67 -18.44 1.73 -0.71
C GLY A 67 -18.44 3.24 -1.00
N MET A 68 -17.92 4.07 -0.09
CA MET A 68 -17.84 5.53 -0.28
C MET A 68 -16.88 5.87 -1.42
N TRP A 69 -15.68 5.26 -1.42
CA TRP A 69 -14.71 5.46 -2.49
C TRP A 69 -15.23 4.94 -3.83
N HIS A 70 -15.93 3.81 -3.83
CA HIS A 70 -16.54 3.28 -5.04
C HIS A 70 -17.58 4.22 -5.63
N ASP A 71 -18.47 4.77 -4.79
CA ASP A 71 -19.48 5.74 -5.21
C ASP A 71 -18.85 7.02 -5.78
N ALA A 72 -17.82 7.54 -5.12
CA ALA A 72 -17.14 8.77 -5.54
C ALA A 72 -16.26 8.61 -6.81
N LEU A 73 -15.60 7.46 -6.97
CA LEU A 73 -14.71 7.19 -8.12
C LEU A 73 -15.43 6.59 -9.33
N GLY A 74 -16.55 5.90 -9.11
CA GLY A 74 -17.22 5.07 -10.11
C GLY A 74 -16.54 3.71 -10.37
N HIS A 75 -15.48 3.39 -9.63
CA HIS A 75 -14.78 2.10 -9.64
C HIS A 75 -14.13 1.85 -8.27
N ARG A 76 -13.57 0.66 -8.02
CA ARG A 76 -12.98 0.38 -6.69
C ARG A 76 -11.68 1.16 -6.52
N LEU A 77 -11.35 1.54 -5.28
CA LEU A 77 -10.05 2.14 -4.97
C LEU A 77 -8.89 1.21 -5.35
N ALA A 78 -9.06 -0.11 -5.13
CA ALA A 78 -8.10 -1.14 -5.52
C ALA A 78 -7.76 -1.15 -7.03
N ASP A 79 -8.67 -0.68 -7.89
CA ASP A 79 -8.45 -0.66 -9.34
C ASP A 79 -7.42 0.42 -9.76
N LEU A 80 -6.96 1.25 -8.82
CA LEU A 80 -5.85 2.19 -9.03
C LEU A 80 -4.47 1.52 -8.92
N HIS A 81 -4.38 0.28 -8.41
CA HIS A 81 -3.11 -0.42 -8.27
C HIS A 81 -2.39 -0.57 -9.62
N GLY A 82 -1.09 -0.28 -9.64
CA GLY A 82 -0.24 -0.35 -10.84
C GLY A 82 -0.46 0.80 -11.84
N ARG A 83 -1.35 1.75 -11.55
CA ARG A 83 -1.56 2.92 -12.41
C ARG A 83 -0.59 4.05 -12.05
N ARG A 84 -0.24 4.86 -13.05
CA ARG A 84 0.52 6.10 -12.81
C ARG A 84 -0.37 7.12 -12.09
N ALA A 85 0.19 7.76 -11.09
CA ALA A 85 -0.44 8.81 -10.29
C ALA A 85 -1.04 9.95 -11.14
N GLY A 86 -0.32 10.38 -12.18
CA GLY A 86 -0.80 11.41 -13.11
C GLY A 86 -2.10 11.02 -13.80
N ASP A 87 -2.24 9.76 -14.21
CA ASP A 87 -3.44 9.24 -14.90
C ASP A 87 -4.65 9.08 -13.98
N CYS A 88 -4.43 9.17 -12.67
CA CYS A 88 -5.45 9.02 -11.62
C CYS A 88 -5.86 10.37 -10.99
N SER A 89 -5.02 11.40 -11.11
CA SER A 89 -5.16 12.68 -10.42
C SER A 89 -6.50 13.39 -10.67
N ASP A 90 -7.00 13.35 -11.90
CA ASP A 90 -8.29 13.97 -12.25
C ASP A 90 -9.48 13.23 -11.63
N ALA A 91 -9.46 11.90 -11.67
CA ALA A 91 -10.52 11.09 -11.06
C ALA A 91 -10.54 11.28 -9.54
N LEU A 92 -9.38 11.25 -8.90
CA LEU A 92 -9.24 11.51 -7.46
C LEU A 92 -9.68 12.94 -7.09
N THR A 93 -9.39 13.93 -7.93
CA THR A 93 -9.83 15.31 -7.71
C THR A 93 -11.35 15.43 -7.76
N ARG A 94 -12.00 14.81 -8.75
CA ARG A 94 -13.47 14.78 -8.82
C ARG A 94 -14.08 14.05 -7.63
N ALA A 95 -13.53 12.89 -7.26
CA ALA A 95 -14.05 12.10 -6.15
C ALA A 95 -13.97 12.83 -4.80
N VAL A 96 -12.83 13.48 -4.49
CA VAL A 96 -12.68 14.29 -3.27
C VAL A 96 -13.68 15.45 -3.26
N HIS A 97 -13.83 16.15 -4.39
CA HIS A 97 -14.79 17.25 -4.50
C HIS A 97 -16.23 16.75 -4.32
N ASP A 98 -16.59 15.64 -4.95
CA ASP A 98 -17.92 15.05 -4.86
C ASP A 98 -18.28 14.64 -3.42
N MET A 99 -17.32 14.03 -2.70
CA MET A 99 -17.45 13.74 -1.28
C MET A 99 -17.70 15.00 -0.45
N GLN A 100 -16.97 16.09 -0.72
CA GLN A 100 -17.14 17.37 -0.03
C GLN A 100 -18.48 18.05 -0.33
N GLN A 101 -19.05 17.87 -1.52
CA GLN A 101 -20.33 18.49 -1.91
C GLN A 101 -21.55 17.71 -1.42
N ARG A 102 -21.40 16.42 -1.11
CA ARG A 102 -22.50 15.54 -0.69
C ARG A 102 -22.25 14.88 0.69
N PRO A 103 -21.89 15.64 1.75
CA PRO A 103 -21.50 15.05 3.04
C PRO A 103 -22.59 14.16 3.64
N ASP A 104 -23.87 14.59 3.61
CA ASP A 104 -24.99 13.81 4.17
C ASP A 104 -25.14 12.43 3.49
N HIS A 105 -24.88 12.36 2.17
CA HIS A 105 -24.94 11.11 1.42
C HIS A 105 -23.88 10.12 1.89
N TYR A 106 -22.63 10.58 2.03
CA TYR A 106 -21.54 9.73 2.47
C TYR A 106 -21.59 9.41 3.97
N GLN A 107 -22.02 10.33 4.81
CA GLN A 107 -22.23 10.07 6.24
C GLN A 107 -23.32 9.00 6.47
N ALA A 108 -24.34 8.94 5.62
CA ALA A 108 -25.34 7.88 5.67
C ALA A 108 -24.75 6.48 5.35
N MET A 109 -23.56 6.42 4.75
CA MET A 109 -22.82 5.18 4.45
C MET A 109 -21.87 4.77 5.58
N ASN A 110 -21.80 5.52 6.68
CA ASN A 110 -20.90 5.20 7.80
C ASN A 110 -21.15 3.77 8.32
N PRO A 111 -20.10 2.96 8.50
CA PRO A 111 -20.25 1.57 8.89
C PRO A 111 -20.73 1.46 10.35
N ARG A 112 -21.69 0.56 10.59
CA ARG A 112 -22.30 0.35 11.91
C ARG A 112 -21.36 -0.27 12.94
N ASN A 113 -20.26 -0.89 12.51
CA ASN A 113 -19.30 -1.52 13.39
C ASN A 113 -18.36 -0.52 14.07
N GLY A 114 -18.40 0.77 13.70
CA GLY A 114 -17.59 1.84 14.26
C GLY A 114 -16.15 1.89 13.74
N TRP A 115 -15.83 1.12 12.69
CA TRP A 115 -14.50 1.10 12.09
C TRP A 115 -14.51 1.86 10.77
N GLY A 116 -14.03 3.09 10.82
CA GLY A 116 -14.02 4.04 9.72
C GLY A 116 -15.28 4.90 9.68
N ASP A 117 -15.15 6.07 9.08
CA ASP A 117 -16.22 7.06 8.90
C ASP A 117 -15.97 7.88 7.62
N TYR A 118 -16.94 8.72 7.27
CA TYR A 118 -16.86 9.65 6.16
C TYR A 118 -15.65 10.57 6.26
N GLU A 119 -15.39 11.15 7.42
CA GLU A 119 -14.32 12.11 7.65
C GLU A 119 -12.95 11.49 7.36
N GLY A 120 -12.68 10.29 7.89
CA GLY A 120 -11.44 9.58 7.63
C GLY A 120 -11.37 8.97 6.22
N ALA A 121 -12.49 8.55 5.63
CA ALA A 121 -12.53 8.12 4.24
C ALA A 121 -12.18 9.28 3.28
N LEU A 122 -12.69 10.47 3.56
CA LEU A 122 -12.39 11.70 2.81
C LEU A 122 -10.94 12.12 2.98
N ASP A 123 -10.43 12.17 4.22
CA ASP A 123 -9.02 12.52 4.50
C ASP A 123 -8.07 11.56 3.77
N TYR A 124 -8.34 10.26 3.86
CA TYR A 124 -7.50 9.24 3.21
C TYR A 124 -7.45 9.41 1.69
N LEU A 125 -8.61 9.65 1.06
CA LEU A 125 -8.69 9.89 -0.38
C LEU A 125 -8.03 11.23 -0.78
N ALA A 126 -8.17 12.27 0.04
CA ALA A 126 -7.55 13.57 -0.17
C ALA A 126 -6.01 13.49 -0.07
N ARG A 127 -5.47 12.72 0.87
CA ARG A 127 -4.03 12.46 0.98
C ARG A 127 -3.48 11.73 -0.24
N LEU A 128 -4.19 10.70 -0.72
CA LEU A 128 -3.83 10.01 -1.96
C LEU A 128 -3.83 10.96 -3.16
N ARG A 129 -4.86 11.81 -3.28
CA ARG A 129 -4.94 12.84 -4.33
C ARG A 129 -3.73 13.78 -4.27
N ILE A 130 -3.38 14.30 -3.10
CA ILE A 130 -2.25 15.23 -2.92
C ILE A 130 -0.94 14.53 -3.34
N ALA A 131 -0.73 13.29 -2.92
CA ALA A 131 0.45 12.52 -3.30
C ALA A 131 0.52 12.29 -4.82
N CYS A 132 -0.62 11.99 -5.46
CA CYS A 132 -0.66 11.79 -6.91
C CYS A 132 -0.32 13.08 -7.69
N LEU A 133 -0.80 14.23 -7.21
CA LEU A 133 -0.48 15.54 -7.80
C LEU A 133 0.99 15.92 -7.59
N ALA A 134 1.58 15.57 -6.44
CA ALA A 134 2.98 15.85 -6.14
C ALA A 134 3.95 14.93 -6.91
N HIS A 135 3.54 13.69 -7.19
CA HIS A 135 4.38 12.67 -7.82
C HIS A 135 3.68 12.03 -9.04
N PRO A 136 3.37 12.78 -10.10
CA PRO A 136 2.55 12.28 -11.22
C PRO A 136 3.19 11.12 -12.00
N ALA A 137 4.51 10.96 -11.92
CA ALA A 137 5.23 9.86 -12.56
C ALA A 137 5.25 8.57 -11.74
N ALA A 138 4.84 8.62 -10.46
CA ALA A 138 4.88 7.47 -9.55
C ALA A 138 3.78 6.45 -9.88
N GLU A 139 4.04 5.19 -9.57
CA GLU A 139 3.08 4.10 -9.62
C GLU A 139 2.37 3.94 -8.27
N ILE A 140 1.06 3.72 -8.29
CA ILE A 140 0.25 3.51 -7.08
C ILE A 140 0.31 2.03 -6.68
N HIS A 141 0.79 1.75 -5.47
CA HIS A 141 0.78 0.42 -4.87
C HIS A 141 -0.30 0.34 -3.80
N ILE A 142 -1.11 -0.72 -3.86
CA ILE A 142 -2.22 -0.97 -2.94
C ILE A 142 -2.11 -2.42 -2.47
N SER A 143 -2.11 -2.65 -1.15
CA SER A 143 -2.13 -3.98 -0.55
C SER A 143 -3.27 -4.12 0.47
N HIS A 144 -3.58 -5.38 0.81
CA HIS A 144 -4.71 -5.80 1.65
C HIS A 144 -4.24 -6.75 2.78
#